data_AF-A0A4Q5QLK1-F1
#
_entry.id   AF-A0A4Q5QLK1-F1
#
_cell.length_a   1.000
_cell.length_b   1.000
_cell.length_c   1.000
_cell.angle_alpha   90.00
_cell.angle_beta   90.00
_cell.angle_gamma   90.00
#
_symmetry.space_group_name_H-M   'P 1'
#
loop_
_entity.id
_entity.type
_entity.pdbx_description
1 polymer ?
#
loop_
_entity_poly.entity_id
_entity_poly.type
_entity_poly.pdbx_seq_one_letter_code
_entity_poly.pdbx_strand_id
1 'polypeptide(L)'
;MIKRNLLYAFRSLGRSKANTIINVCGLGIAAAAFLLLLHYVRFEKSYEQMHDKADRIARLTIDLYNGPQMIGTDCETYPPLGPALKKQFP
;
A
#
# COMPACT_ATOMS: atom_id res chain seq x y z
N MET A 1 34.62 24.83 10.19
CA MET A 1 33.49 25.35 11.01
C MET A 1 32.45 24.28 11.35
N ILE A 2 32.02 23.45 10.39
CA ILE A 2 31.02 22.36 10.58
C ILE A 2 31.40 21.38 11.72
N LYS A 3 32.66 20.92 11.77
CA LYS A 3 33.15 20.00 12.82
C LYS A 3 32.88 20.50 14.25
N ARG A 4 33.07 21.81 14.47
CA ARG A 4 32.90 22.42 15.78
C ARG A 4 31.43 22.58 16.15
N ASN A 5 30.59 22.98 15.19
CA ASN A 5 29.15 23.12 15.40
C ASN A 5 28.48 21.77 15.69
N LEU A 6 28.88 20.70 14.98
CA LEU A 6 28.42 19.33 15.27
C LEU A 6 28.80 18.92 16.70
N LEU A 7 30.04 19.17 17.10
CA LEU A 7 30.52 18.86 18.45
C LEU A 7 29.72 19.59 19.54
N TYR A 8 29.38 20.87 19.32
CA TYR A 8 28.53 21.64 20.24
C TYR A 8 27.09 21.10 20.28
N ALA A 9 26.51 20.74 19.13
CA ALA A 9 25.18 20.16 19.06
C ALA A 9 25.08 18.84 19.84
N PHE A 10 26.04 17.92 19.66
CA PHE A 10 26.07 16.65 20.41
C PHE A 10 26.22 16.84 21.91
N ARG A 11 27.07 17.78 22.34
CA ARG A 11 27.20 18.13 23.77
C ARG A 11 25.91 18.72 24.35
N SER A 12 25.21 19.54 23.57
CA SER A 12 23.91 20.10 23.96
C SER A 12 22.87 19.00 24.13
N LEU A 13 22.78 18.07 23.16
CA LEU A 13 21.86 16.93 23.20
C LEU A 13 22.09 16.03 24.43
N GLY A 14 23.36 15.84 24.82
CA GLY A 14 23.74 15.07 26.01
C GLY A 14 23.46 15.77 27.34
N ARG A 15 23.25 17.10 27.34
CA ARG A 15 22.92 17.88 28.55
C ARG A 15 21.43 17.79 28.89
N SER A 16 20.56 17.70 27.88
CA SER A 16 19.11 17.58 28.01
C SER A 16 18.60 16.17 27.70
N LYS A 17 19.14 15.14 28.36
CA LYS A 17 18.95 13.72 27.99
C LYS A 17 17.49 13.30 27.86
N ALA A 18 16.63 13.65 28.83
CA ALA A 18 15.22 13.26 28.81
C ALA A 18 14.48 13.79 27.57
N ASN A 19 14.60 15.08 27.28
CA ASN A 19 13.98 15.71 26.12
C ASN A 19 14.55 15.16 24.80
N THR A 20 15.86 14.94 24.75
CA THR A 20 16.52 14.36 23.58
C THR A 20 15.97 12.95 23.29
N ILE A 21 15.82 12.11 24.32
CA ILE A 21 15.28 10.75 24.16
C ILE A 21 13.85 10.80 23.64
N ILE A 22 12.97 11.61 24.25
CA ILE A 22 11.57 11.71 23.82
C ILE A 22 11.47 12.16 22.36
N ASN A 23 12.21 13.20 21.97
CA ASN A 23 12.18 13.72 20.61
C ASN A 23 12.75 12.74 19.58
N VAL A 24 13.90 12.12 19.87
CA VAL A 24 14.52 11.17 18.95
C VAL A 24 13.68 9.90 18.81
N CYS A 25 13.14 9.37 19.91
CA CYS A 25 12.25 8.21 19.87
C CYS A 25 10.95 8.54 19.14
N GLY A 26 10.32 9.69 19.42
CA GLY A 26 9.10 10.11 18.75
C GLY A 26 9.29 10.26 17.24
N LEU A 27 10.36 10.93 16.82
CA LEU A 27 10.73 11.04 15.41
C LEU A 27 11.04 9.68 14.78
N GLY A 28 11.77 8.81 15.50
CA GLY A 28 12.11 7.46 15.04
C GLY A 28 10.87 6.58 14.83
N ILE A 29 9.93 6.60 15.76
CA ILE A 29 8.67 5.85 15.66
C ILE A 29 7.82 6.38 14.51
N ALA A 30 7.68 7.70 14.37
CA ALA A 30 6.92 8.31 13.28
C ALA A 30 7.52 7.95 11.91
N ALA A 31 8.86 8.01 11.78
CA ALA A 31 9.55 7.63 10.56
C ALA A 31 9.38 6.13 10.25
N ALA A 32 9.50 5.26 11.26
CA ALA A 32 9.29 3.83 11.08
C ALA A 32 7.85 3.51 10.64
N ALA A 33 6.85 4.12 11.29
CA ALA A 33 5.45 3.97 10.92
C ALA A 33 5.19 4.44 9.48
N PHE A 34 5.73 5.60 9.10
CA PHE A 34 5.63 6.12 7.73
C PHE A 34 6.26 5.17 6.70
N LEU A 35 7.45 4.64 6.98
CA LEU A 35 8.13 3.69 6.09
C LEU A 35 7.37 2.37 5.95
N LEU A 36 6.79 1.86 7.05
CA LEU A 36 5.97 0.65 7.01
C LEU A 36 4.69 0.85 6.18
N LEU A 37 4.01 1.98 6.36
CA LEU A 37 2.83 2.33 5.55
C LEU A 37 3.19 2.47 4.07
N LEU A 38 4.29 3.16 3.76
CA LEU A 38 4.77 3.29 2.39
C LEU A 38 5.12 1.92 1.78
N HIS A 39 5.76 1.05 2.55
CA HIS A 39 6.08 -0.31 2.12
C HIS A 39 4.80 -1.11 1.84
N TYR A 40 3.82 -1.04 2.72
CA TYR A 40 2.53 -1.71 2.54
C TYR A 40 1.79 -1.23 1.29
N VAL A 41 1.71 0.08 1.07
CA VAL A 41 1.09 0.64 -0.16
C VAL A 41 1.82 0.18 -1.43
N ARG A 42 3.16 0.10 -1.39
CA ARG A 42 3.94 -0.43 -2.51
C ARG A 42 3.67 -1.91 -2.75
N PHE A 43 3.55 -2.69 -1.67
CA PHE A 43 3.22 -4.11 -1.74
C PHE A 43 1.83 -4.33 -2.38
N GLU A 44 0.79 -3.64 -1.90
CA GLU A 44 -0.57 -3.72 -2.47
C GLU A 44 -0.59 -3.35 -3.97
N LYS A 45 0.13 -2.29 -4.36
CA LYS A 45 0.22 -1.89 -5.78
C LYS A 45 1.01 -2.86 -6.65
N SER A 46 1.91 -3.65 -6.06
CA SER A 46 2.71 -4.64 -6.80
C SER A 46 1.90 -5.89 -7.16
N TYR A 47 0.75 -6.11 -6.52
CA TYR A 47 -0.10 -7.29 -6.75
C TYR A 47 -0.46 -7.47 -8.23
N GLU A 48 -0.95 -6.42 -8.88
CA GLU A 48 -1.32 -6.45 -10.31
C GLU A 48 -0.08 -6.60 -11.22
N GLN A 49 1.11 -6.22 -10.75
CA GLN A 49 2.35 -6.27 -11.53
C GLN A 49 3.02 -7.65 -11.55
N MET A 50 2.42 -8.66 -10.90
CA MET A 50 2.97 -10.02 -10.88
C MET A 50 2.76 -10.78 -12.21
N HIS A 51 1.97 -10.24 -13.14
CA HIS A 51 1.66 -10.85 -14.42
C HIS A 51 2.23 -10.05 -15.60
N ASP A 52 2.88 -10.72 -16.54
CA ASP A 52 3.51 -10.10 -17.73
C ASP A 52 2.53 -9.29 -18.61
N LYS A 53 1.22 -9.55 -18.49
CA LYS A 53 0.14 -8.88 -19.24
C LYS A 53 -0.86 -8.18 -18.31
N ALA A 54 -0.37 -7.63 -17.20
CA ALA A 54 -1.16 -6.93 -16.18
C ALA A 54 -2.12 -5.87 -16.77
N ASP A 55 -1.67 -5.16 -17.82
CA ASP A 55 -2.42 -4.14 -18.55
C ASP A 55 -3.70 -4.66 -19.22
N ARG A 56 -3.79 -5.98 -19.42
CA ARG A 56 -4.92 -6.66 -20.06
C ARG A 56 -5.79 -7.44 -19.08
N ILE A 57 -5.52 -7.36 -17.78
CA ILE A 57 -6.33 -8.04 -16.76
C ILE A 57 -7.57 -7.20 -16.49
N ALA A 58 -8.74 -7.84 -16.58
CA ALA A 58 -10.02 -7.25 -16.23
C ALA A 58 -10.70 -8.09 -15.15
N ARG A 59 -11.29 -7.43 -14.16
CA ARG A 59 -12.15 -8.10 -13.17
C ARG A 59 -13.55 -8.24 -13.73
N LEU A 60 -14.05 -9.47 -13.70
CA LEU A 60 -15.45 -9.76 -14.04
C LEU A 60 -16.30 -9.64 -12.78
N THR A 61 -17.43 -8.99 -12.92
CA THR A 61 -18.45 -8.88 -11.87
C THR A 61 -19.79 -9.33 -12.41
N ILE A 62 -20.61 -9.89 -11.54
CA ILE A 62 -21.98 -10.32 -11.84
C ILE A 62 -22.91 -9.55 -10.92
N ASP A 63 -23.87 -8.84 -11.49
CA ASP A 63 -24.95 -8.25 -10.71
C ASP A 63 -26.04 -9.29 -10.48
N LEU A 64 -26.36 -9.53 -9.22
CA LEU A 64 -27.38 -10.46 -8.78
C LEU A 64 -28.71 -9.74 -8.69
N TYR A 65 -29.75 -10.32 -9.29
CA TYR A 65 -31.09 -9.75 -9.32
C TYR A 65 -32.12 -10.71 -8.70
N ASN A 66 -33.08 -10.15 -7.96
CA ASN A 66 -34.33 -10.82 -7.58
C ASN A 66 -35.49 -10.10 -8.29
N GLY A 67 -35.91 -10.63 -9.43
CA GLY A 67 -36.83 -9.93 -10.32
C GLY A 67 -36.22 -8.61 -10.84
N PRO A 68 -36.91 -7.46 -10.76
CA PRO A 68 -36.37 -6.18 -11.22
C PRO A 68 -35.39 -5.53 -10.23
N GLN A 69 -35.21 -6.08 -9.02
CA GLN A 69 -34.39 -5.47 -7.97
C GLN A 69 -32.99 -6.09 -7.95
N MET A 70 -31.95 -5.25 -8.01
CA MET A 70 -30.57 -5.66 -7.77
C MET A 70 -30.39 -5.95 -6.28
N ILE A 71 -29.92 -7.15 -5.94
CA ILE A 71 -29.73 -7.63 -4.56
C ILE A 71 -28.26 -7.72 -4.16
N GLY A 72 -27.33 -7.61 -5.11
CA GLY A 72 -25.89 -7.59 -4.83
C GLY A 72 -25.05 -7.64 -6.08
N THR A 73 -23.73 -7.52 -5.90
CA THR A 73 -22.72 -7.72 -6.94
C THR A 73 -21.73 -8.75 -6.42
N ASP A 74 -21.35 -9.70 -7.28
CA ASP A 74 -20.42 -10.78 -6.99
C ASP A 74 -19.27 -10.77 -8.00
N CYS A 75 -18.17 -11.45 -7.66
CA CYS A 75 -16.99 -11.66 -8.50
C CYS A 75 -16.70 -13.16 -8.72
N GLU A 76 -17.58 -14.06 -8.27
CA GLU A 76 -17.49 -15.47 -8.61
C GLU A 76 -17.57 -15.68 -10.13
N THR A 77 -16.61 -16.42 -10.68
CA THR A 77 -16.55 -16.73 -12.10
C THR A 77 -16.69 -18.23 -12.31
N TYR A 78 -17.51 -18.62 -13.29
CA TYR A 78 -17.69 -20.03 -13.65
C TYR A 78 -16.68 -20.42 -14.73
N PRO A 79 -16.11 -21.64 -14.70
CA PRO A 79 -15.13 -22.10 -15.68
C PRO A 79 -15.44 -21.84 -17.17
N PRO A 80 -16.70 -21.97 -17.66
CA PRO A 80 -17.01 -21.70 -19.07
C PRO A 80 -17.00 -20.22 -19.48
N LEU A 81 -17.02 -19.29 -18.51
CA LEU A 81 -17.11 -17.85 -18.79
C LEU A 81 -15.86 -17.31 -19.52
N GLY A 82 -14.67 -17.77 -19.13
CA GLY A 82 -13.41 -17.35 -19.76
C GLY A 82 -13.35 -17.64 -21.27
N PRO A 83 -13.57 -18.89 -21.72
CA PRO A 83 -13.65 -19.23 -23.14
C PRO A 83 -14.75 -18.47 -23.90
N ALA A 84 -15.92 -18.27 -23.28
CA ALA A 84 -17.03 -17.55 -23.90
C ALA A 84 -16.68 -16.06 -24.16
N LEU A 85 -16.09 -15.39 -23.17
CA LEU A 85 -15.66 -14.01 -23.30
C LEU A 85 -14.55 -13.84 -24.34
N LYS A 86 -13.58 -14.75 -24.39
CA LYS A 86 -12.52 -14.74 -25.43
C LYS A 86 -13.08 -14.89 -26.86
N LYS A 87 -14.26 -15.50 -27.01
CA LYS A 87 -14.93 -15.62 -28.31
C LYS A 87 -15.71 -14.36 -28.69
N GLN A 88 -16.26 -13.65 -27.69
CA GLN A 88 -17.10 -12.46 -27.91
C GLN A 88 -16.31 -11.15 -27.94
N PHE A 89 -15.18 -11.09 -27.23
CA PHE A 89 -14.32 -9.91 -27.13
C PHE A 89 -12.92 -10.25 -27.68
N PRO A 90 -12.37 -9.45 -28.62
CA PRO A 90 -11.07 -9.70 -29.25
C PRO A 90 -9.88 -9.59 -28.28
#